data_AF-A0A962AH86-F1
#
_entry.id   AF-A0A962AH86-F1
#
_cell.length_a   1.000
_cell.length_b   1.000
_cell.length_c   1.000
_cell.angle_alpha   90.00
_cell.angle_beta   90.00
_cell.angle_gamma   90.00
#
_symmetry.space_group_name_H-M   'P 1'
#
loop_
_entity.id
_entity.type
_entity.pdbx_description
1 polymer ?
#
loop_
_entity_poly.entity_id
_entity_poly.type
_entity_poly.pdbx_seq_one_letter_code
_entity_poly.pdbx_strand_id
1 'polypeptide(L)'
;MSKNPHAHAAGKYGKTAKETPDQRDLEGQLLLKAANEIQKLHDNWDMATPEDIDNILTYNRKLWMLFFDTAIENPDDRPVDLRNNIVNLCNFIFKRSLNILSEPSKEKLRVLVDINRQIAAGLMTARPKSADAPVPPPHGQTSSGGTATTA
;
A
#
# COMPACT_ATOMS: atom_id res chain seq x y z
N MET A 1 25.25 20.55 34.43
CA MET A 1 24.29 20.00 33.44
C MET A 1 24.84 20.17 32.04
N SER A 2 25.33 19.11 31.40
CA SER A 2 25.69 19.11 29.97
C SER A 2 24.67 18.28 29.21
N LYS A 3 24.13 18.85 28.11
CA LYS A 3 23.06 18.28 27.29
C LYS A 3 23.64 17.22 26.34
N ASN A 4 23.05 16.03 26.35
CA ASN A 4 23.36 14.92 25.45
C ASN A 4 22.77 15.18 24.04
N PRO A 5 23.56 15.21 22.95
CA PRO A 5 23.09 15.70 21.66
C PRO A 5 22.96 14.60 20.58
N HIS A 6 22.14 13.57 20.74
CA HIS A 6 21.82 12.65 19.62
C HIS A 6 20.40 12.09 19.71
N ALA A 7 19.43 12.78 19.10
CA ALA A 7 18.11 12.21 18.79
C ALA A 7 17.46 12.99 17.63
N HIS A 8 18.06 12.92 16.43
CA HIS A 8 17.43 13.43 15.21
C HIS A 8 17.59 12.42 14.07
N ALA A 9 16.71 11.42 14.05
CA ALA A 9 16.34 10.68 12.83
C ALA A 9 15.07 9.84 13.06
N ALA A 10 13.99 10.44 13.54
CA ALA A 10 12.67 9.80 13.53
C ALA A 10 11.60 10.90 13.46
N GLY A 11 11.34 11.37 12.24
CA GLY A 11 10.44 12.50 12.06
C GLY A 11 10.11 12.78 10.61
N LYS A 12 9.60 11.76 9.89
CA LYS A 12 8.86 11.97 8.64
C LYS A 12 7.72 10.96 8.48
N TYR A 13 6.83 10.90 9.46
CA TYR A 13 5.46 10.46 9.22
C TYR A 13 4.57 11.41 9.99
N GLY A 14 4.00 12.35 9.27
CA GLY A 14 3.24 13.42 9.87
C GLY A 14 2.69 14.32 8.78
N LYS A 15 1.40 14.14 8.53
CA LYS A 15 0.44 15.03 7.86
C LYS A 15 0.09 14.66 6.42
N THR A 16 -1.07 13.98 6.34
CA THR A 16 -2.14 14.23 5.36
C THR A 16 -1.68 14.28 3.90
N ALA A 17 -1.36 13.12 3.33
CA ALA A 17 -1.04 13.01 1.91
C ALA A 17 -1.95 11.95 1.29
N LYS A 18 -2.73 12.35 0.29
CA LYS A 18 -3.15 11.44 -0.78
C LYS A 18 -1.93 10.57 -1.11
N GLU A 19 -2.02 9.26 -0.94
CA GLU A 19 -0.92 8.33 -1.29
C GLU A 19 -0.37 8.76 -2.66
N THR A 20 0.88 9.22 -2.69
CA THR A 20 1.46 9.73 -3.94
C THR A 20 1.71 8.53 -4.86
N PRO A 21 1.62 8.71 -6.19
CA PRO A 21 1.96 7.64 -7.13
C PRO A 21 3.29 6.95 -6.81
N ASP A 22 4.30 7.73 -6.39
CA ASP A 22 5.62 7.22 -6.00
C ASP A 22 5.58 6.21 -4.85
N GLN A 23 4.69 6.42 -3.86
CA GLN A 23 4.56 5.50 -2.72
C GLN A 23 3.90 4.18 -3.16
N ARG A 24 2.81 4.25 -3.93
CA ARG A 24 2.09 3.05 -4.39
C ARG A 24 2.94 2.21 -5.36
N ASP A 25 3.73 2.88 -6.20
CA ASP A 25 4.67 2.22 -7.09
C ASP A 25 5.80 1.53 -6.31
N LEU A 26 6.31 2.16 -5.24
CA LEU A 26 7.30 1.55 -4.36
C LEU A 26 6.75 0.32 -3.63
N GLU A 27 5.56 0.43 -3.05
CA GLU A 27 4.86 -0.68 -2.39
C GLU A 27 4.62 -1.85 -3.36
N GLY A 28 4.18 -1.55 -4.58
CA GLY A 28 4.05 -2.56 -5.64
C GLY A 28 5.37 -3.25 -5.96
N GLN A 29 6.47 -2.51 -6.06
CA GLN A 29 7.80 -3.08 -6.33
C GLN A 29 8.27 -4.00 -5.19
N LEU A 30 8.01 -3.62 -3.94
CA LEU A 30 8.31 -4.46 -2.77
C LEU A 30 7.50 -5.76 -2.78
N LEU A 31 6.22 -5.71 -3.15
CA LEU A 31 5.39 -6.90 -3.32
C LEU A 31 5.88 -7.80 -4.45
N LEU A 32 6.29 -7.25 -5.60
CA LEU A 32 6.89 -8.05 -6.68
C LEU A 32 8.20 -8.70 -6.24
N LYS A 33 9.04 -7.98 -5.48
CA LYS A 33 10.25 -8.56 -4.91
C LYS A 33 9.92 -9.73 -3.98
N ALA A 34 8.97 -9.57 -3.06
CA ALA A 34 8.52 -10.64 -2.18
C ALA A 34 7.98 -11.84 -2.97
N ALA A 35 7.16 -11.61 -4.01
CA ALA A 35 6.67 -12.67 -4.88
C ALA A 35 7.81 -13.45 -5.55
N ASN A 36 8.85 -12.75 -6.03
CA ASN A 36 9.99 -13.38 -6.68
C ASN A 36 10.84 -14.19 -5.69
N GLU A 37 11.05 -13.71 -4.46
CA GLU A 37 11.77 -14.48 -3.43
C GLU A 37 10.99 -15.74 -3.03
N ILE A 38 9.67 -15.65 -2.86
CA ILE A 38 8.82 -16.82 -2.59
C ILE A 38 8.82 -17.79 -3.79
N GLN A 39 8.80 -17.28 -5.02
CA GLN A 39 8.89 -18.12 -6.22
C GLN A 39 10.24 -18.87 -6.28
N LYS A 40 11.35 -18.19 -6.00
CA LYS A 40 12.67 -18.84 -5.94
C LYS A 40 12.71 -19.93 -4.86
N LEU A 41 12.12 -19.67 -3.69
CA LEU A 41 11.98 -20.67 -2.63
C LEU A 41 11.16 -21.87 -3.11
N HIS A 42 10.04 -21.63 -3.79
CA HIS A 42 9.21 -22.69 -4.36
C HIS A 42 9.99 -23.53 -5.40
N ASP A 43 10.75 -22.88 -6.28
CA ASP A 43 11.47 -23.54 -7.37
C ASP A 43 12.69 -24.33 -6.87
N ASN A 44 13.29 -23.91 -5.76
CA ASN A 44 14.43 -24.57 -5.13
C ASN A 44 14.05 -25.27 -3.82
N TRP A 45 12.78 -25.68 -3.67
CA TRP A 45 12.23 -26.18 -2.42
C TRP A 45 13.04 -27.33 -1.79
N ASP A 46 13.51 -28.27 -2.61
CA ASP A 46 14.25 -29.44 -2.14
C ASP A 46 15.65 -29.10 -1.60
N MET A 47 16.15 -27.89 -1.88
CA MET A 47 17.42 -27.35 -1.38
C MET A 47 17.24 -26.37 -0.22
N ALA A 48 16.00 -25.97 0.09
CA ALA A 48 15.72 -24.95 1.09
C ALA A 48 15.81 -25.51 2.50
N THR A 49 16.47 -24.78 3.39
CA THR A 49 16.47 -25.09 4.82
C THR A 49 15.22 -24.54 5.50
N PRO A 50 14.85 -25.04 6.68
CA PRO A 50 13.79 -24.44 7.48
C PRO A 50 14.01 -22.95 7.80
N GLU A 51 15.28 -22.54 7.95
CA GLU A 51 15.66 -21.14 8.17
C GLU A 51 15.40 -20.28 6.92
N ASP A 52 15.70 -20.79 5.72
CA ASP A 52 15.39 -20.09 4.46
C ASP A 52 13.87 -19.85 4.32
N ILE A 53 13.07 -20.86 4.64
CA ILE A 53 11.61 -20.77 4.63
C ILE A 53 11.14 -19.69 5.61
N ASP A 54 11.61 -19.71 6.85
CA ASP A 54 11.18 -18.70 7.83
C ASP A 54 11.67 -17.30 7.49
N ASN A 55 12.89 -17.13 7.00
CA ASN A 55 13.42 -15.83 6.60
C ASN A 55 12.57 -15.20 5.49
N ILE A 56 12.25 -15.97 4.44
CA ILE A 56 11.44 -15.49 3.30
C ILE A 56 10.00 -15.21 3.73
N LEU A 57 9.39 -16.09 4.52
CA LEU A 57 8.03 -15.87 5.02
C LEU A 57 7.97 -14.71 6.02
N THR A 58 9.00 -14.50 6.84
CA THR A 58 9.11 -13.36 7.77
C THR A 58 9.23 -12.05 7.00
N TYR A 59 10.05 -12.00 5.95
CA TYR A 59 10.12 -10.84 5.07
C TYR A 59 8.73 -10.50 4.48
N ASN A 60 8.03 -11.50 3.96
CA ASN A 60 6.67 -11.31 3.44
C ASN A 60 5.69 -10.81 4.52
N ARG A 61 5.67 -11.43 5.70
CA ARG A 61 4.81 -10.98 6.82
C ARG A 61 5.10 -9.54 7.23
N LYS A 62 6.36 -9.14 7.32
CA LYS A 62 6.76 -7.77 7.67
C LYS A 62 6.28 -6.75 6.65
N LEU A 63 6.36 -7.06 5.37
CA LEU A 63 5.80 -6.22 4.32
C LEU A 63 4.27 -6.07 4.48
N TRP A 64 3.57 -7.18 4.74
CA TRP A 64 2.12 -7.18 4.97
C TRP A 64 1.67 -6.48 6.26
N MET A 65 2.52 -6.37 7.28
CA MET A 65 2.23 -5.54 8.46
C MET A 65 2.12 -4.05 8.10
N LEU A 66 2.92 -3.54 7.16
CA LEU A 66 2.83 -2.13 6.73
C LEU A 66 1.45 -1.80 6.14
N PHE A 67 0.89 -2.72 5.34
CA PHE A 67 -0.47 -2.59 4.78
C PHE A 67 -1.55 -2.70 5.87
N PHE A 68 -1.34 -3.58 6.86
CA PHE A 68 -2.26 -3.75 7.98
C PHE A 68 -2.34 -2.50 8.86
N ASP A 69 -1.18 -1.95 9.25
CA ASP A 69 -1.09 -0.74 10.06
C ASP A 69 -1.75 0.43 9.31
N THR A 70 -1.46 0.58 8.02
CA THR A 70 -2.09 1.60 7.17
C THR A 70 -3.62 1.45 7.11
N ALA A 71 -4.13 0.22 7.00
CA ALA A 71 -5.57 -0.03 6.91
C ALA A 71 -6.33 0.22 8.23
N ILE A 72 -5.64 0.18 9.38
CA ILE A 72 -6.23 0.36 10.72
C ILE A 72 -6.00 1.78 11.27
N GLU A 73 -4.78 2.30 11.17
CA GLU A 73 -4.37 3.58 11.75
C GLU A 73 -4.86 4.79 10.95
N ASN A 74 -5.04 4.62 9.64
CA ASN A 74 -5.52 5.66 8.75
C ASN A 74 -6.90 5.28 8.19
N PRO A 75 -8.00 5.55 8.91
CA PRO A 75 -9.32 5.60 8.30
C PRO A 75 -9.39 6.83 7.38
N ASP A 76 -8.59 6.80 6.31
CA ASP A 76 -8.69 7.75 5.22
C ASP A 76 -10.10 7.63 4.60
N ASP A 77 -10.38 8.51 3.65
CA ASP A 77 -11.54 8.56 2.77
C ASP A 77 -11.74 7.29 1.90
N ARG A 78 -10.94 6.24 2.11
CA ARG A 78 -11.13 4.91 1.54
C ARG A 78 -12.44 4.27 2.06
N PRO A 79 -13.20 3.58 1.19
CA PRO A 79 -14.40 2.85 1.62
C PRO A 79 -14.09 1.83 2.71
N VAL A 80 -15.00 1.69 3.69
CA VAL A 80 -14.89 0.69 4.78
C VAL A 80 -14.64 -0.71 4.23
N ASP A 81 -15.34 -1.07 3.14
CA ASP A 81 -15.20 -2.38 2.49
C ASP A 81 -13.79 -2.62 1.94
N LEU A 82 -13.14 -1.59 1.39
CA LEU A 82 -11.77 -1.70 0.91
C LEU A 82 -10.80 -1.98 2.07
N ARG A 83 -10.95 -1.27 3.19
CA ARG A 83 -10.12 -1.50 4.38
C ARG A 83 -10.34 -2.90 4.95
N ASN A 84 -11.58 -3.34 5.05
CA ASN A 84 -11.92 -4.69 5.51
C ASN A 84 -11.31 -5.76 4.61
N ASN A 85 -11.34 -5.57 3.28
CA ASN A 85 -10.71 -6.48 2.34
C ASN A 85 -9.19 -6.56 2.54
N ILE A 86 -8.50 -5.43 2.75
CA ILE A 86 -7.06 -5.40 3.05
C ILE A 86 -6.77 -6.16 4.34
N VAL A 87 -7.49 -5.86 5.43
CA VAL A 87 -7.34 -6.54 6.73
C VAL A 87 -7.55 -8.06 6.60
N ASN A 88 -8.55 -8.49 5.83
CA ASN A 88 -8.81 -9.90 5.58
C ASN A 88 -7.66 -10.57 4.82
N LEU A 89 -7.09 -9.90 3.82
CA LEU A 89 -5.91 -10.38 3.11
C LEU A 89 -4.69 -10.48 4.04
N CYS A 90 -4.41 -9.45 4.86
CA CYS A 90 -3.32 -9.51 5.84
C CYS A 90 -3.46 -10.72 6.78
N ASN A 91 -4.67 -10.92 7.32
CA ASN A 91 -4.97 -12.06 8.18
C ASN A 91 -4.76 -13.41 7.47
N PHE A 92 -5.18 -13.51 6.20
CA PHE A 92 -4.94 -14.70 5.39
C PHE A 92 -3.43 -14.97 5.22
N ILE A 93 -2.65 -13.95 4.86
CA ILE A 93 -1.20 -14.06 4.66
C ILE A 93 -0.50 -14.51 5.94
N PHE A 94 -0.86 -13.94 7.10
CA PHE A 94 -0.27 -14.32 8.38
C PHE A 94 -0.59 -15.78 8.74
N LYS A 95 -1.87 -16.18 8.64
CA LYS A 95 -2.30 -17.55 8.90
C LYS A 95 -1.64 -18.54 7.95
N ARG A 96 -1.55 -18.21 6.66
CA ARG A 96 -0.91 -19.06 5.65
C ARG A 96 0.58 -19.23 5.92
N SER A 97 1.26 -18.14 6.29
CA SER A 97 2.68 -18.17 6.63
C SER A 97 2.95 -19.09 7.83
N LEU A 98 2.16 -18.94 8.91
CA LEU A 98 2.27 -19.82 10.09
C LEU A 98 1.97 -21.28 9.74
N ASN A 99 0.95 -21.54 8.92
CA ASN A 99 0.63 -22.89 8.47
C ASN A 99 1.76 -23.53 7.65
N ILE A 100 2.51 -22.76 6.85
CA ILE A 100 3.69 -23.26 6.13
C ILE A 100 4.82 -23.58 7.12
N LEU A 101 5.04 -22.75 8.14
CA LEU A 101 6.08 -23.01 9.14
C LEU A 101 5.78 -24.26 9.97
N SER A 102 4.51 -24.47 10.33
CA SER A 102 4.09 -25.64 11.12
C SER A 102 4.01 -26.92 10.28
N GLU A 103 3.60 -26.81 9.03
CA GLU A 103 3.46 -27.95 8.11
C GLU A 103 3.99 -27.54 6.72
N PRO A 104 5.32 -27.61 6.52
CA PRO A 104 5.97 -27.16 5.30
C PRO A 104 5.49 -27.91 4.07
N SER A 105 5.08 -27.15 3.05
CA SER A 105 4.71 -27.69 1.75
C SER A 105 4.88 -26.61 0.69
N LYS A 106 5.61 -26.93 -0.39
CA LYS A 106 5.85 -26.00 -1.51
C LYS A 106 4.55 -25.47 -2.12
N GLU A 107 3.49 -26.27 -2.14
CA GLU A 107 2.23 -25.90 -2.80
C GLU A 107 1.47 -24.80 -2.07
N LYS A 108 1.73 -24.66 -0.77
CA LYS A 108 1.17 -23.59 0.04
C LYS A 108 1.78 -22.22 -0.29
N LEU A 109 2.94 -22.16 -0.94
CA LEU A 109 3.62 -20.92 -1.34
C LEU A 109 2.99 -20.23 -2.54
N ARG A 110 2.40 -21.00 -3.48
CA ARG A 110 1.87 -20.45 -4.75
C ARG A 110 0.86 -19.32 -4.53
N VAL A 111 -0.06 -19.51 -3.59
CA VAL A 111 -1.07 -18.49 -3.28
C VAL A 111 -0.45 -17.19 -2.75
N LEU A 112 0.69 -17.25 -2.06
CA LEU A 112 1.39 -16.04 -1.58
C LEU A 112 2.04 -15.29 -2.76
N VAL A 113 2.62 -16.02 -3.71
CA VAL A 113 3.16 -15.45 -4.96
C VAL A 113 2.07 -14.74 -5.75
N ASP A 114 0.93 -15.42 -5.95
CA ASP A 114 -0.17 -14.92 -6.77
C ASP A 114 -0.78 -13.66 -6.16
N ILE A 115 -1.06 -13.65 -4.86
CA ILE A 115 -1.60 -12.48 -4.17
C ILE A 115 -0.62 -11.31 -4.30
N ASN A 116 0.67 -11.51 -4.01
CA ASN A 116 1.66 -10.43 -4.09
C ASN A 116 1.74 -9.83 -5.50
N ARG A 117 1.73 -10.66 -6.55
CA ARG A 117 1.75 -10.20 -7.95
C ARG A 117 0.47 -9.44 -8.32
N GLN A 118 -0.70 -9.94 -7.94
CA GLN A 118 -1.98 -9.31 -8.26
C GLN A 118 -2.13 -7.95 -7.57
N ILE A 119 -1.78 -7.87 -6.28
CA ILE A 119 -1.84 -6.61 -5.54
C ILE A 119 -0.81 -5.62 -6.09
N ALA A 120 0.41 -6.06 -6.40
CA ALA A 120 1.40 -5.19 -7.02
C ALA A 120 0.92 -4.61 -8.36
N ALA A 121 0.34 -5.44 -9.23
CA ALA A 121 -0.22 -5.00 -10.50
C ALA A 121 -1.36 -3.98 -10.29
N GLY A 122 -2.24 -4.20 -9.30
CA GLY A 122 -3.29 -3.25 -8.95
C GLY A 122 -2.74 -1.90 -8.44
N LEU A 123 -1.70 -1.90 -7.61
CA LEU A 123 -1.07 -0.69 -7.09
C LEU A 123 -0.39 0.13 -8.19
N MET A 124 0.33 -0.54 -9.11
CA MET A 124 1.06 0.11 -10.20
C MET A 124 0.15 0.60 -11.35
N THR A 125 -1.03 0.01 -11.52
CA THR A 125 -2.00 0.43 -12.55
C THR A 125 -2.94 1.53 -12.08
N ALA A 126 -3.19 1.61 -10.76
CA ALA A 126 -4.07 2.59 -10.19
C ALA A 126 -3.41 3.98 -10.11
N ARG A 127 -3.28 4.67 -11.25
CA ARG A 127 -3.18 6.13 -11.22
C ARG A 127 -4.42 6.69 -10.51
N PRO A 128 -4.30 7.63 -9.57
CA PRO A 128 -5.46 8.35 -9.10
C PRO A 128 -6.08 9.02 -10.32
N LYS A 129 -7.24 8.51 -10.76
CA LYS A 129 -8.13 9.27 -11.62
C LYS A 129 -8.51 10.47 -10.77
N SER A 130 -7.87 11.61 -11.01
CA SER A 130 -8.28 12.87 -10.43
C SER A 130 -9.78 12.96 -10.58
N ALA A 131 -10.50 12.90 -9.47
CA ALA A 131 -11.89 13.29 -9.41
C ALA A 131 -11.98 14.66 -10.07
N ASP A 132 -12.93 14.82 -10.99
CA ASP A 132 -13.22 16.03 -11.74
C ASP A 132 -12.84 17.29 -10.96
N ALA A 133 -11.83 18.00 -11.45
CA ALA A 133 -11.64 19.38 -11.05
C ALA A 133 -12.91 20.14 -11.49
N PRO A 134 -13.52 20.96 -10.62
CA PRO A 134 -14.65 21.79 -11.04
C PRO A 134 -14.19 22.68 -12.19
N VAL A 135 -14.94 22.66 -13.30
CA VAL A 135 -14.81 23.66 -14.36
C VAL A 135 -14.89 25.04 -13.68
N PRO A 136 -13.87 25.90 -13.78
CA PRO A 136 -13.94 27.23 -13.18
C PRO A 136 -15.10 28.00 -13.83
N PRO A 137 -15.90 28.75 -13.05
CA PRO A 137 -17.03 29.49 -13.60
C PRO A 137 -16.50 30.55 -14.59
N PRO A 138 -17.21 30.80 -15.70
CA PRO A 138 -16.84 31.90 -16.58
C PRO A 138 -16.94 33.20 -15.79
N HIS A 139 -15.86 33.99 -15.79
CA HIS A 139 -15.83 35.30 -15.17
C HIS A 139 -16.97 36.16 -15.71
N GLY A 140 -17.97 36.40 -14.87
CA GLY A 140 -18.94 37.46 -15.08
C GLY A 140 -18.21 38.80 -14.97
N GLN A 141 -18.18 39.55 -16.07
CA GLN A 141 -18.01 40.99 -15.99
C GLN A 141 -19.37 41.60 -15.60
N THR A 142 -19.46 42.06 -14.36
CA THR A 142 -20.45 43.04 -13.94
C THR A 142 -19.81 44.42 -13.88
N SER A 143 -20.28 45.33 -14.70
CA SER A 143 -20.39 46.77 -14.44
C SER A 143 -21.57 47.27 -15.28
N SER A 144 -22.76 47.53 -14.71
CA SER A 144 -23.19 48.80 -14.08
C SER A 144 -22.76 50.03 -14.91
N GLY A 145 -23.59 50.94 -15.40
CA GLY A 145 -25.03 51.20 -15.29
C GLY A 145 -25.24 52.62 -15.85
N GLY A 146 -26.43 52.93 -16.37
CA GLY A 146 -26.75 54.29 -16.84
C GLY A 146 -28.08 54.39 -17.57
N THR A 147 -29.13 54.70 -16.83
CA THR A 147 -30.48 55.05 -17.31
C THR A 147 -30.60 56.56 -17.59
N ALA A 148 -31.18 56.96 -18.72
CA ALA A 148 -31.99 58.17 -18.95
C ALA A 148 -32.61 58.09 -20.37
N THR A 149 -33.93 57.93 -20.55
CA THR A 149 -35.02 58.95 -20.56
C THR A 149 -35.21 59.64 -21.93
N THR A 150 -36.46 59.52 -22.44
CA THR A 150 -37.21 60.33 -23.45
C THR A 150 -36.73 60.41 -24.91
N ALA A 151 -37.55 59.89 -25.84
CA ALA A 151 -38.53 60.67 -26.62
C ALA A 151 -39.58 59.72 -27.24
#